data_AF-A0A526TCR7-F1
#
_entry.id   AF-A0A526TCR7-F1
#
_cell.length_a   1.000
_cell.length_b   1.000
_cell.length_c   1.000
_cell.angle_alpha   90.00
_cell.angle_beta   90.00
_cell.angle_gamma   90.00
#
_symmetry.space_group_name_H-M   'P 1'
#
loop_
_entity.id
_entity.type
_entity.pdbx_description
1 polymer ?
#
loop_
_entity_poly.entity_id
_entity_poly.type
_entity_poly.pdbx_seq_one_letter_code
_entity_poly.pdbx_strand_id
1 'polypeptide(L)'
;VLDLEDAVAPGDKDRAREAVVAHAAALKSAVVVRINAAGTPWHEADIDAVRRLDGVSVMLPKAEHPEDIADMARHMARSVSVIALVESAVGLANLPDILATSGVV
;
A
#
# COMPACT_ATOMS: atom_id res chain seq x y z
N VAL A 1 -6.46 6.94 -7.53
CA VAL A 1 -5.27 6.38 -6.86
C VAL A 1 -4.34 7.54 -6.54
N LEU A 2 -3.85 7.63 -5.31
CA LEU A 2 -2.77 8.52 -4.91
C LEU A 2 -1.49 7.67 -4.88
N ASP A 3 -0.42 8.14 -5.51
CA ASP A 3 0.77 7.31 -5.75
C ASP A 3 1.96 7.80 -4.94
N LEU A 4 2.60 6.87 -4.22
CA LEU A 4 3.87 7.08 -3.52
C LEU A 4 5.02 6.30 -4.18
N GLU A 5 4.75 5.45 -5.17
CA GLU A 5 5.72 4.57 -5.81
C GLU A 5 6.37 5.23 -7.04
N ASP A 6 6.14 4.71 -8.24
CA ASP A 6 6.92 5.04 -9.44
C ASP A 6 6.72 6.47 -9.93
N ALA A 7 5.57 7.11 -9.64
CA ALA A 7 5.34 8.50 -10.02
C ALA A 7 6.08 9.51 -9.11
N VAL A 8 6.79 9.04 -8.08
CA VAL A 8 7.47 9.89 -7.10
C VAL A 8 8.97 9.61 -7.10
N ALA A 9 9.76 10.63 -7.44
CA ALA A 9 11.22 10.54 -7.37
C ALA A 9 11.70 10.30 -5.91
N PRO A 10 12.83 9.59 -5.69
CA PRO A 10 13.33 9.30 -4.35
C PRO A 10 13.44 10.51 -3.41
N GLY A 11 13.89 11.66 -3.92
CA GLY A 11 14.03 12.90 -3.13
C GLY A 11 12.70 13.59 -2.79
N ASP A 12 11.59 13.16 -3.40
CA ASP A 12 10.26 13.73 -3.20
C ASP A 12 9.34 12.88 -2.32
N LYS A 13 9.80 11.69 -1.86
CA LYS A 13 8.96 10.73 -1.12
C LYS A 13 8.36 11.31 0.15
N ASP A 14 9.12 12.09 0.91
CA ASP A 14 8.63 12.74 2.14
C ASP A 14 7.50 13.72 1.83
N ARG A 15 7.73 14.61 0.87
CA ARG A 15 6.73 15.59 0.43
C ARG A 15 5.49 14.91 -0.16
N ALA A 16 5.66 13.82 -0.89
CA ALA A 16 4.54 13.06 -1.46
C ALA A 16 3.67 12.43 -0.35
N ARG A 17 4.26 11.87 0.71
CA ARG A 17 3.52 11.34 1.86
C ARG A 17 2.66 12.41 2.54
N GLU A 18 3.23 13.58 2.78
CA GLU A 18 2.48 14.72 3.35
C GLU A 18 1.29 15.11 2.46
N ALA A 19 1.53 15.19 1.14
CA ALA A 19 0.48 15.48 0.18
C ALA A 19 -0.62 14.39 0.18
N VAL A 20 -0.25 13.10 0.21
CA VAL A 20 -1.21 12.00 0.27
C VAL A 20 -2.10 12.09 1.49
N VAL A 21 -1.55 12.32 2.67
CA VAL A 21 -2.32 12.48 3.92
C VAL A 21 -3.31 13.64 3.80
N ALA A 22 -2.84 14.79 3.33
CA ALA A 22 -3.68 15.97 3.19
C ALA A 22 -4.82 15.76 2.17
N HIS A 23 -4.53 15.15 1.02
CA HIS A 23 -5.52 14.93 -0.04
C HIS A 23 -6.51 13.82 0.34
N ALA A 24 -6.04 12.72 0.94
CA ALA A 24 -6.90 11.62 1.37
C ALA A 24 -7.96 12.10 2.37
N ALA A 25 -7.58 12.96 3.32
CA ALA A 25 -8.51 13.54 4.30
C ALA A 25 -9.55 14.51 3.69
N ALA A 26 -9.24 15.12 2.54
CA ALA A 26 -10.12 16.09 1.88
C ALA A 26 -11.11 15.45 0.89
N LEU A 27 -10.80 14.24 0.41
CA LEU A 27 -11.62 13.55 -0.59
C LEU A 27 -12.84 12.89 0.06
N LYS A 28 -13.98 12.98 -0.63
CA LYS A 28 -15.24 12.31 -0.25
C LYS A 28 -15.49 11.01 -1.01
N SER A 29 -14.65 10.71 -2.00
CA SER A 29 -14.69 9.49 -2.80
C SER A 29 -13.80 8.40 -2.21
N ALA A 30 -13.96 7.16 -2.67
CA ALA A 30 -13.02 6.09 -2.35
C ALA A 30 -11.58 6.49 -2.75
N VAL A 31 -10.65 6.33 -1.81
CA VAL A 31 -9.23 6.64 -2.03
C VAL A 31 -8.45 5.34 -1.98
N VAL A 32 -7.60 5.14 -2.99
CA VAL A 32 -6.60 4.07 -2.99
C VAL A 32 -5.24 4.75 -2.93
N VAL A 33 -4.39 4.35 -1.99
CA VAL A 33 -3.00 4.81 -1.93
C VAL A 33 -2.11 3.66 -2.38
N ARG A 34 -1.35 3.86 -3.46
CA ARG A 34 -0.26 2.95 -3.86
C ARG A 34 0.99 3.32 -3.08
N ILE A 35 1.45 2.40 -2.23
CA ILE A 35 2.65 2.55 -1.41
C ILE A 35 3.87 1.99 -2.15
N ASN A 36 5.09 2.23 -1.66
CA ASN A 36 6.27 1.56 -2.18
C ASN A 36 6.28 0.06 -1.83
N ALA A 37 6.91 -0.76 -2.67
CA ALA A 37 6.99 -2.22 -2.46
C ALA A 37 7.67 -2.60 -1.15
N ALA A 38 7.31 -3.77 -0.62
CA ALA A 38 7.98 -4.35 0.55
C ALA A 38 9.49 -4.48 0.34
N GLY A 39 10.27 -4.29 1.40
CA GLY A 39 11.74 -4.32 1.35
C GLY A 39 12.42 -3.06 0.78
N THR A 40 11.66 -2.08 0.26
CA THR A 40 12.22 -0.77 -0.13
C THR A 40 12.43 0.13 1.09
N PRO A 41 13.36 1.10 1.06
CA PRO A 41 13.61 2.00 2.18
C PRO A 41 12.45 2.95 2.50
N TRP A 42 11.43 3.03 1.64
CA TRP A 42 10.28 3.92 1.79
C TRP A 42 9.03 3.22 2.35
N HIS A 43 8.97 1.89 2.31
CA HIS A 43 7.78 1.10 2.62
C HIS A 43 7.20 1.41 4.01
N GLU A 44 8.03 1.33 5.05
CA GLU A 44 7.60 1.59 6.44
C GLU A 44 7.09 3.01 6.63
N ALA A 45 7.75 3.99 6.02
CA ALA A 45 7.33 5.39 6.12
C ALA A 45 5.99 5.65 5.41
N ASP A 46 5.72 4.93 4.32
CA ASP A 46 4.43 4.98 3.63
C ASP A 46 3.31 4.37 4.47
N ILE A 47 3.56 3.21 5.08
CA ILE A 47 2.62 2.59 6.04
C ILE A 47 2.32 3.56 7.18
N ASP A 48 3.36 4.14 7.79
CA ASP A 48 3.20 5.09 8.89
C ASP A 48 2.38 6.34 8.49
N ALA A 49 2.53 6.81 7.25
CA ALA A 49 1.75 7.93 6.73
C ALA A 49 0.27 7.57 6.57
N VAL A 50 -0.05 6.36 6.11
CA VAL A 50 -1.44 5.98 5.79
C VAL A 50 -2.17 5.24 6.91
N ARG A 51 -1.48 4.70 7.91
CA ARG A 51 -2.07 3.78 8.92
C ARG A 51 -3.25 4.33 9.71
N ARG A 52 -3.38 5.66 9.83
CA ARG A 52 -4.47 6.34 10.55
C ARG A 52 -5.54 6.93 9.62
N LEU A 53 -5.38 6.83 8.30
CA LEU A 53 -6.34 7.39 7.35
C LEU A 53 -7.63 6.55 7.30
N ASP A 54 -8.77 7.23 7.33
CA ASP A 54 -10.10 6.64 7.24
C ASP A 54 -10.52 6.50 5.78
N GLY A 55 -11.17 5.39 5.42
CA GLY A 55 -11.75 5.21 4.08
C GLY A 55 -10.74 5.04 2.94
N VAL A 56 -9.48 4.69 3.27
CA VAL A 56 -8.42 4.43 2.29
C VAL A 56 -8.22 2.92 2.12
N SER A 57 -8.11 2.45 0.88
CA SER A 57 -7.53 1.14 0.55
C SER A 57 -6.04 1.29 0.24
N VAL A 58 -5.24 0.30 0.59
CA VAL A 58 -3.81 0.27 0.28
C VAL A 58 -3.59 -0.60 -0.95
N MET A 59 -2.81 -0.13 -1.91
CA MET A 59 -2.34 -0.90 -3.05
C MET A 59 -0.86 -1.23 -2.85
N LEU A 60 -0.54 -2.51 -2.75
CA LEU A 60 0.82 -3.02 -2.55
C LEU A 60 1.39 -3.46 -3.91
N PRO A 61 2.38 -2.73 -4.46
CA PRO A 61 3.12 -3.19 -5.64
C PRO A 61 4.00 -4.38 -5.31
N LYS A 62 4.33 -5.18 -6.33
CA LYS A 62 5.12 -6.41 -6.22
C LYS A 62 4.67 -7.29 -5.05
N ALA A 63 3.38 -7.56 -4.97
CA ALA A 63 2.84 -8.50 -4.00
C ALA A 63 3.29 -9.92 -4.40
N GLU A 64 4.38 -10.38 -3.79
CA GLU A 64 5.01 -11.67 -4.08
C GLU A 64 4.79 -12.69 -2.96
N HIS A 65 4.69 -12.21 -1.72
CA HIS A 65 4.59 -13.04 -0.53
C HIS A 65 3.39 -12.61 0.33
N PRO A 66 2.54 -13.55 0.78
CA PRO A 66 1.40 -13.24 1.64
C PRO A 66 1.83 -12.62 2.98
N GLU A 67 3.04 -12.92 3.44
CA GLU A 67 3.64 -12.36 4.64
C GLU A 67 3.80 -10.83 4.54
N ASP A 68 4.24 -10.31 3.40
CA ASP A 68 4.41 -8.86 3.20
C ASP A 68 3.06 -8.11 3.32
N ILE A 69 2.00 -8.72 2.78
CA ILE A 69 0.63 -8.19 2.87
C ILE A 69 0.14 -8.23 4.32
N ALA A 70 0.31 -9.38 4.99
CA ALA A 70 -0.13 -9.57 6.36
C ALA A 70 0.62 -8.63 7.32
N ASP A 71 1.93 -8.45 7.14
CA ASP A 71 2.78 -7.60 7.95
C ASP A 71 2.39 -6.14 7.80
N MET A 72 2.20 -5.66 6.56
CA MET A 72 1.67 -4.32 6.32
C MET A 72 0.28 -4.12 6.97
N ALA A 73 -0.64 -5.07 6.77
CA ALA A 73 -1.99 -4.98 7.33
C ALA A 73 -1.99 -4.95 8.87
N ARG A 74 -1.04 -5.64 9.53
CA ARG A 74 -0.90 -5.62 11.01
C ARG A 74 -0.46 -4.25 11.55
N HIS A 75 0.21 -3.43 10.76
CA HIS A 75 0.64 -2.09 11.18
C HIS A 75 -0.46 -1.02 11.02
N MET A 76 -1.56 -1.37 10.34
CA MET A 76 -2.70 -0.47 10.15
C MET A 76 -3.52 -0.35 11.45
N ALA A 77 -3.99 0.86 11.77
CA ALA A 77 -4.77 1.10 12.99
C ALA A 77 -6.16 0.44 12.97
N ARG A 78 -6.58 -0.06 11.81
CA ARG A 78 -7.86 -0.74 11.55
C ARG A 78 -7.70 -1.68 10.36
N SER A 79 -8.64 -2.60 10.20
CA SER A 79 -8.72 -3.44 9.00
C SER A 79 -8.78 -2.56 7.75
N VAL A 80 -7.94 -2.89 6.77
CA VAL A 80 -7.84 -2.17 5.50
C VAL A 80 -8.06 -3.14 4.34
N SER A 81 -8.66 -2.65 3.26
CA SER A 81 -8.69 -3.38 2.00
C SER A 81 -7.35 -3.22 1.29
N VAL A 82 -6.78 -4.35 0.86
CA VAL A 82 -5.49 -4.41 0.18
C VAL A 82 -5.70 -4.83 -1.27
N ILE A 83 -5.25 -3.99 -2.20
CA ILE A 83 -5.14 -4.33 -3.62
C ILE A 83 -3.71 -4.84 -3.84
N ALA A 84 -3.55 -6.16 -3.92
CA ALA A 84 -2.26 -6.80 -4.17
C ALA A 84 -1.95 -6.77 -5.67
N LEU A 85 -0.91 -6.04 -6.10
CA LEU A 85 -0.49 -6.04 -7.49
C LEU A 85 0.41 -7.24 -7.77
N VAL A 86 -0.15 -8.21 -8.50
CA VAL A 86 0.59 -9.36 -9.02
C VAL A 86 1.19 -8.98 -10.37
N GLU A 87 2.44 -8.53 -10.35
CA GLU A 87 3.14 -7.97 -11.52
C GLU A 87 4.53 -8.59 -11.74
N SER A 88 4.80 -9.72 -11.09
CA SER A 88 6.01 -10.50 -11.25
C SER A 88 5.71 -11.99 -11.41
N ALA A 89 6.69 -12.75 -11.88
CA ALA A 89 6.59 -14.20 -11.99
C ALA A 89 6.43 -14.88 -10.61
N VAL A 90 7.06 -14.33 -9.57
CA VAL A 90 6.94 -14.84 -8.20
C VAL A 90 5.52 -14.62 -7.67
N GLY A 91 4.98 -13.40 -7.81
CA GLY A 91 3.60 -13.13 -7.42
C GLY A 91 2.59 -13.99 -8.17
N LEU A 92 2.81 -14.23 -9.47
CA LEU A 92 1.93 -15.11 -10.25
C LEU A 92 2.01 -16.56 -9.76
N ALA A 93 3.20 -17.06 -9.44
CA ALA A 93 3.38 -18.42 -8.90
C ALA A 93 2.73 -18.58 -7.52
N ASN A 94 2.71 -17.52 -6.71
CA ASN A 94 2.14 -17.51 -5.36
C ASN A 94 0.69 -16.99 -5.29
N LEU A 95 0.03 -16.81 -6.44
CA LEU A 95 -1.30 -16.20 -6.53
C LEU A 95 -2.35 -16.83 -5.59
N PRO A 96 -2.45 -18.18 -5.45
CA PRO A 96 -3.42 -18.78 -4.52
C PRO A 96 -3.23 -18.33 -3.07
N ASP A 97 -2.00 -18.19 -2.60
CA ASP A 97 -1.68 -17.80 -1.23
C ASP A 97 -1.92 -16.30 -1.01
N ILE A 98 -1.59 -15.48 -2.01
CA ILE A 98 -1.91 -14.05 -2.03
C ILE A 98 -3.43 -13.85 -1.93
N LEU A 99 -4.22 -14.56 -2.74
CA LEU A 99 -5.68 -14.48 -2.72
C LEU A 99 -6.30 -14.94 -1.39
N ALA A 100 -5.64 -15.85 -0.67
CA ALA A 100 -6.10 -16.34 0.63
C ALA A 100 -5.77 -15.37 1.78
N THR A 101 -5.00 -14.32 1.55
CA THR A 101 -4.57 -13.39 2.59
C THR A 101 -5.70 -12.46 3.02
N SER A 102 -5.91 -12.32 4.33
CA SER A 102 -6.96 -11.49 4.89
C SER A 102 -6.84 -10.03 4.46
N GLY A 103 -7.94 -9.43 4.00
CA GLY A 103 -8.00 -8.04 3.56
C GLY A 103 -7.68 -7.84 2.09
N VAL A 104 -7.14 -8.84 1.39
CA VAL A 104 -7.01 -8.79 -0.08
C VAL A 104 -8.39 -8.75 -0.73
N VAL A 105 -8.58 -7.82 -1.67
CA VAL A 105 -9.85 -7.57 -2.40
C VAL A 105 -9.68 -7.59 -3.90
#